data_AF-A0A8G1A254-F1
#
_entry.id   AF-A0A8G1A254-F1
#
_cell.length_a   1.000
_cell.length_b   1.000
_cell.length_c   1.000
_cell.angle_alpha   90.00
_cell.angle_beta   90.00
_cell.angle_gamma   90.00
#
_symmetry.space_group_name_H-M   'P 1'
#
loop_
_entity.id
_entity.type
_entity.pdbx_description
1 polymer ?
#
loop_
_entity_poly.entity_id
_entity_poly.type
_entity_poly.pdbx_seq_one_letter_code
_entity_poly.pdbx_strand_id
1 'polypeptide(L)'
;MEYNGVTIDETYAEAFPTWVSRVIITAVTEEWAYKAAVEATGFATSAIGCPCEAGVEGFVPAEETPDGRPGYAILICAGKKKLKEQVVERLAECVLTAPTTAVFDGLPEAEERIPVKLHFFGDGYEYKKEVGGRQCWAIPIMNGEYVGEEDFGIVKGVAGGNFFIMGENQMAALMAAQAAVDAIASVCGVITSFPGGIVASGSKVGSNKYKFMSASTNEKYCPTLREQVEDSLVPEGVKAIYEIVIDGVDEESVKEAMSAGVKAATRVPGVVFISAGNFGGNLGPFKIELKDLF
;
A
#
# COMPACT_ATOMS: atom_id res chain seq x y z
N MET A 1 8.10 -23.76 10.93
CA MET A 1 7.61 -24.77 9.95
C MET A 1 8.38 -24.66 8.64
N GLU A 2 8.16 -25.52 7.65
CA GLU A 2 8.76 -25.40 6.30
C GLU A 2 7.68 -25.34 5.22
N TYR A 3 7.92 -24.54 4.17
CA TYR A 3 7.07 -24.47 2.98
C TYR A 3 7.93 -24.31 1.72
N ASN A 4 7.73 -25.16 0.71
CA ASN A 4 8.59 -25.24 -0.49
C ASN A 4 10.10 -25.39 -0.19
N GLY A 5 10.47 -26.00 0.96
CA GLY A 5 11.86 -26.12 1.40
C GLY A 5 12.45 -24.84 1.98
N VAL A 6 11.64 -23.82 2.23
CA VAL A 6 12.00 -22.58 2.91
C VAL A 6 11.51 -22.64 4.36
N THR A 7 12.37 -22.27 5.30
CA THR A 7 12.00 -22.19 6.72
C THR A 7 11.07 -21.00 6.95
N ILE A 8 9.95 -21.24 7.60
CA ILE A 8 9.01 -20.21 8.06
C ILE A 8 9.13 -20.09 9.57
N ASP A 9 9.48 -18.90 10.03
CA ASP A 9 9.63 -18.54 11.43
C ASP A 9 8.31 -18.68 12.21
N GLU A 10 8.41 -19.07 13.48
CA GLU A 10 7.26 -19.18 14.38
C GLU A 10 7.00 -17.82 15.06
N THR A 11 6.60 -16.86 14.25
CA THR A 11 6.39 -15.46 14.64
C THR A 11 5.16 -14.87 13.96
N TYR A 12 4.89 -13.60 14.26
CA TYR A 12 3.79 -12.83 13.71
C TYR A 12 4.24 -11.45 13.25
N ALA A 13 3.47 -10.87 12.31
CA ALA A 13 3.53 -9.46 11.96
C ALA A 13 2.64 -8.65 12.91
N GLU A 14 3.15 -7.54 13.44
CA GLU A 14 2.37 -6.61 14.26
C GLU A 14 1.94 -5.39 13.45
N ALA A 15 0.64 -5.26 13.24
CA ALA A 15 0.05 -4.21 12.40
C ALA A 15 -0.81 -3.23 13.21
N PHE A 16 -1.17 -2.10 12.60
CA PHE A 16 -1.71 -0.92 13.25
C PHE A 16 -3.05 -0.48 12.65
N PRO A 17 -3.95 0.12 13.44
CA PRO A 17 -5.16 0.71 12.89
C PRO A 17 -4.83 1.96 12.07
N THR A 18 -5.44 2.08 10.89
CA THR A 18 -5.37 3.27 10.04
C THR A 18 -6.75 3.64 9.50
N TRP A 19 -6.89 4.79 8.86
CA TRP A 19 -8.05 5.07 8.02
C TRP A 19 -7.67 4.97 6.55
N VAL A 20 -8.53 4.33 5.77
CA VAL A 20 -8.32 4.07 4.35
C VAL A 20 -9.44 4.69 3.55
N SER A 21 -9.09 5.38 2.47
CA SER A 21 -10.00 5.71 1.38
C SER A 21 -9.57 4.96 0.13
N ARG A 22 -10.54 4.45 -0.63
CA ARG A 22 -10.31 3.80 -1.93
C ARG A 22 -10.88 4.68 -3.02
N VAL A 23 -10.06 5.00 -4.01
CA VAL A 23 -10.45 5.83 -5.16
C VAL A 23 -10.24 5.02 -6.43
N ILE A 24 -11.24 5.02 -7.30
CA ILE A 24 -11.11 4.47 -8.66
C ILE A 24 -10.82 5.62 -9.60
N ILE A 25 -9.68 5.58 -10.29
CA ILE A 25 -9.26 6.56 -11.29
C ILE A 25 -9.40 5.92 -12.67
N THR A 26 -10.25 6.49 -13.52
CA THR A 26 -10.44 6.03 -14.91
C THR A 26 -9.82 7.00 -15.91
N ALA A 27 -9.45 6.50 -17.08
CA ALA A 27 -8.91 7.34 -18.16
C ALA A 27 -9.28 6.77 -19.54
N VAL A 28 -8.87 7.46 -20.62
CA VAL A 28 -9.13 6.98 -21.99
C VAL A 28 -8.47 5.63 -22.31
N THR A 29 -7.38 5.30 -21.63
CA THR A 29 -6.65 4.02 -21.75
C THR A 29 -6.08 3.62 -20.39
N GLU A 30 -5.83 2.33 -20.20
CA GLU A 30 -5.13 1.78 -19.03
C GLU A 30 -3.84 2.55 -18.69
N GLU A 31 -3.01 2.85 -19.69
CA GLU A 31 -1.74 3.57 -19.49
C GLU A 31 -1.93 4.95 -18.84
N TRP A 32 -2.95 5.71 -19.26
CA TRP A 32 -3.23 7.04 -18.71
C TRP A 32 -3.82 6.96 -17.30
N ALA A 33 -4.67 5.97 -17.03
CA ALA A 33 -5.19 5.74 -15.68
C ALA A 33 -4.04 5.36 -14.73
N TYR A 34 -3.14 4.48 -15.18
CA TYR A 34 -1.97 4.07 -14.41
C TYR A 34 -1.05 5.25 -14.09
N LYS A 35 -0.74 6.12 -15.06
CA LYS A 35 0.09 7.31 -14.83
C LYS A 35 -0.49 8.23 -13.76
N ALA A 36 -1.80 8.48 -13.80
CA ALA A 36 -2.48 9.28 -12.78
C ALA A 36 -2.45 8.60 -11.40
N ALA A 37 -2.69 7.28 -11.36
CA ALA A 37 -2.65 6.50 -10.13
C ALA A 37 -1.25 6.50 -9.49
N VAL A 38 -0.19 6.33 -10.30
CA VAL A 38 1.21 6.38 -9.83
C VAL A 38 1.59 7.77 -9.31
N GLU A 39 1.23 8.84 -10.02
CA GLU A 39 1.50 10.22 -9.56
C GLU A 39 0.76 10.48 -8.23
N ALA A 40 -0.52 10.15 -8.17
CA ALA A 40 -1.36 10.34 -6.98
C ALA A 40 -0.93 9.52 -5.78
N THR A 41 -0.17 8.43 -5.96
CA THR A 41 0.34 7.56 -4.89
C THR A 41 1.83 7.75 -4.62
N GLY A 42 2.49 8.65 -5.34
CA GLY A 42 3.89 9.03 -5.13
C GLY A 42 4.12 9.72 -3.78
N PHE A 43 5.37 9.68 -3.31
CA PHE A 43 5.81 10.25 -2.02
C PHE A 43 4.89 9.86 -0.84
N ALA A 44 4.59 8.57 -0.73
CA ALA A 44 3.61 8.04 0.21
C ALA A 44 4.02 6.67 0.78
N THR A 45 5.30 6.49 1.13
CA THR A 45 5.81 5.16 1.53
C THR A 45 5.56 4.83 2.99
N SER A 46 5.66 5.81 3.89
CA SER A 46 5.48 5.59 5.33
C SER A 46 5.10 6.89 6.02
N ALA A 47 4.05 6.86 6.83
CA ALA A 47 3.54 8.03 7.57
C ALA A 47 4.52 8.56 8.65
N ILE A 48 5.64 7.86 8.90
CA ILE A 48 6.74 8.37 9.74
C ILE A 48 7.37 9.64 9.14
N GLY A 49 7.44 9.73 7.81
CA GLY A 49 8.11 10.83 7.11
C GLY A 49 7.41 11.33 5.84
N CYS A 50 6.52 10.53 5.25
CA CYS A 50 5.65 10.94 4.16
C CYS A 50 4.34 11.55 4.69
N PRO A 51 3.61 12.33 3.88
CA PRO A 51 2.32 12.90 4.26
C PRO A 51 1.24 11.85 4.61
N CYS A 52 1.28 10.71 3.92
CA CYS A 52 0.44 9.53 4.14
C CYS A 52 1.15 8.26 3.66
N GLU A 53 0.46 7.13 3.74
CA GLU A 53 0.77 5.92 3.00
C GLU A 53 -0.22 5.78 1.83
N ALA A 54 0.24 5.46 0.63
CA ALA A 54 -0.64 5.29 -0.53
C ALA A 54 -0.01 4.35 -1.55
N GLY A 55 -0.84 3.73 -2.38
CA GLY A 55 -0.40 2.79 -3.40
C GLY A 55 -1.49 2.44 -4.40
N VAL A 56 -1.07 1.85 -5.51
CA VAL A 56 -1.99 1.26 -6.49
C VAL A 56 -2.42 -0.11 -5.99
N GLU A 57 -3.73 -0.31 -5.84
CA GLU A 57 -4.31 -1.59 -5.43
C GLU A 57 -4.34 -2.55 -6.62
N GLY A 58 -4.87 -2.11 -7.76
CA GLY A 58 -4.99 -2.95 -8.93
C GLY A 58 -5.75 -2.31 -10.08
N PHE A 59 -5.68 -2.95 -11.24
CA PHE A 59 -6.43 -2.58 -12.44
C PHE A 59 -7.94 -2.85 -12.23
N VAL A 60 -8.78 -1.93 -12.72
CA VAL A 60 -10.24 -2.07 -12.73
C VAL A 60 -10.69 -2.08 -14.19
N PRO A 61 -11.31 -3.19 -14.66
CA PRO A 61 -11.72 -3.30 -16.05
C PRO A 61 -12.93 -2.39 -16.34
N ALA A 62 -13.10 -2.02 -17.61
CA ALA A 62 -14.09 -1.04 -18.05
C ALA A 62 -15.53 -1.43 -17.69
N GLU A 63 -15.85 -2.71 -17.69
CA GLU A 63 -17.15 -3.27 -17.30
C GLU A 63 -17.49 -3.08 -15.81
N GLU A 64 -16.50 -2.80 -14.97
CA GLU A 64 -16.66 -2.60 -13.53
C GLU A 64 -16.63 -1.12 -13.12
N THR A 65 -16.33 -0.20 -14.05
CA THR A 65 -16.27 1.24 -13.77
C THR A 65 -17.58 1.96 -14.11
N PRO A 66 -17.95 3.02 -13.38
CA PRO A 66 -19.20 3.74 -13.64
C PRO A 66 -19.31 4.38 -15.02
N ASP A 67 -18.19 4.72 -15.66
CA ASP A 67 -18.14 5.39 -16.96
C ASP A 67 -17.79 4.46 -18.13
N GLY A 68 -17.62 3.17 -17.89
CA GLY A 68 -17.30 2.19 -18.94
C GLY A 68 -15.88 2.33 -19.50
N ARG A 69 -14.94 2.89 -18.72
CA ARG A 69 -13.54 3.10 -19.11
C ARG A 69 -12.57 2.32 -18.23
N PRO A 70 -11.39 1.92 -18.75
CA PRO A 70 -10.38 1.26 -17.91
C PRO A 70 -9.89 2.20 -16.79
N GLY A 71 -9.58 1.62 -15.64
CA GLY A 71 -9.12 2.38 -14.49
C GLY A 71 -8.16 1.61 -13.58
N TYR A 72 -7.73 2.28 -12.52
CA TYR A 72 -6.99 1.71 -11.40
C TYR A 72 -7.62 2.14 -10.09
N ALA A 73 -7.72 1.21 -9.15
CA ALA A 73 -8.00 1.52 -7.76
C ALA A 73 -6.71 1.90 -7.05
N ILE A 74 -6.77 2.95 -6.23
CA ILE A 74 -5.72 3.34 -5.30
C ILE A 74 -6.25 3.33 -3.88
N LEU A 75 -5.37 3.03 -2.92
CA LEU A 75 -5.64 3.26 -1.50
C LEU A 75 -4.81 4.43 -1.00
N ILE A 76 -5.44 5.28 -0.18
CA ILE A 76 -4.79 6.35 0.58
C ILE A 76 -5.07 6.06 2.06
N CYS A 77 -3.99 5.87 2.82
CA CYS A 77 -3.97 5.45 4.21
C CYS A 77 -3.38 6.57 5.08
N ALA A 78 -4.13 7.03 6.09
CA ALA A 78 -3.64 8.02 7.05
C ALA A 78 -4.44 7.99 8.34
N GLY A 79 -3.97 8.70 9.37
CA GLY A 79 -4.83 9.04 10.51
C GLY A 79 -6.04 9.88 10.06
N LYS A 80 -7.22 9.66 10.66
CA LYS A 80 -8.51 10.28 10.28
C LYS A 80 -8.44 11.77 9.96
N LYS A 81 -7.70 12.54 10.78
CA LYS A 81 -7.56 13.99 10.64
C LYS A 81 -6.83 14.41 9.35
N LYS A 82 -5.86 13.60 8.90
CA LYS A 82 -5.06 13.85 7.70
C LYS A 82 -5.63 13.19 6.46
N LEU A 83 -6.41 12.12 6.59
CA LEU A 83 -6.90 11.37 5.43
C LEU A 83 -7.65 12.25 4.43
N LYS A 84 -8.56 13.10 4.93
CA LYS A 84 -9.29 14.03 4.07
C LYS A 84 -8.36 14.97 3.29
N GLU A 85 -7.41 15.59 3.98
CA GLU A 85 -6.43 16.50 3.38
C GLU A 85 -5.65 15.78 2.26
N GLN A 86 -5.22 14.55 2.53
CA GLN A 86 -4.42 13.77 1.58
C GLN A 86 -5.21 13.27 0.38
N VAL A 87 -6.48 12.89 0.55
CA VAL A 87 -7.37 12.60 -0.59
C VAL A 87 -7.59 13.86 -1.43
N VAL A 88 -7.88 15.01 -0.81
CA VAL A 88 -8.08 16.28 -1.55
C VAL A 88 -6.84 16.67 -2.34
N GLU A 89 -5.68 16.75 -1.68
CA GLU A 89 -4.43 17.23 -2.32
C GLU A 89 -4.00 16.33 -3.47
N ARG A 90 -4.05 15.00 -3.28
CA ARG A 90 -3.65 14.04 -4.32
C ARG A 90 -4.60 14.07 -5.50
N LEU A 91 -5.92 14.15 -5.26
CA LEU A 91 -6.86 14.26 -6.37
C LEU A 91 -6.76 15.61 -7.09
N ALA A 92 -6.61 16.72 -6.36
CA ALA A 92 -6.50 18.05 -6.94
C ALA A 92 -5.23 18.23 -7.77
N GLU A 93 -4.07 17.81 -7.25
CA GLU A 93 -2.78 18.12 -7.85
C GLU A 93 -2.25 17.02 -8.78
N CYS A 94 -2.71 15.77 -8.62
CA CYS A 94 -2.20 14.64 -9.41
C CYS A 94 -3.24 14.02 -10.36
N VAL A 95 -4.54 14.13 -10.07
CA VAL A 95 -5.59 13.47 -10.85
C VAL A 95 -6.40 14.44 -11.69
N LEU A 96 -6.91 15.54 -11.13
CA LEU A 96 -7.61 16.59 -11.87
C LEU A 96 -6.74 17.20 -12.96
N THR A 97 -5.44 17.31 -12.70
CA THR A 97 -4.43 17.80 -13.65
C THR A 97 -4.01 16.77 -14.69
N ALA A 98 -4.31 15.48 -14.48
CA ALA A 98 -3.90 14.40 -15.36
C ALA A 98 -4.82 14.29 -16.60
N PRO A 99 -4.28 13.95 -17.79
CA PRO A 99 -5.09 13.89 -19.00
C PRO A 99 -6.21 12.86 -18.93
N THR A 100 -7.42 13.27 -19.32
CA THR A 100 -8.58 12.40 -19.55
C THR A 100 -9.17 11.72 -18.30
N THR A 101 -8.71 12.06 -17.11
CA THR A 101 -9.10 11.35 -15.89
C THR A 101 -10.55 11.61 -15.47
N ALA A 102 -11.15 10.62 -14.82
CA ALA A 102 -12.31 10.80 -13.94
C ALA A 102 -12.08 10.01 -12.64
N VAL A 103 -12.80 10.36 -11.57
CA VAL A 103 -12.66 9.71 -10.27
C VAL A 103 -13.99 9.24 -9.69
N PHE A 104 -14.00 8.06 -9.09
CA PHE A 104 -15.17 7.46 -8.47
C PHE A 104 -14.83 6.90 -7.09
N ASP A 105 -15.83 6.86 -6.22
CA ASP A 105 -15.71 6.30 -4.89
C ASP A 105 -15.56 4.78 -4.96
N GLY A 106 -14.46 4.26 -4.41
CA GLY A 106 -14.20 2.83 -4.34
C GLY A 106 -14.86 2.14 -3.16
N LEU A 107 -15.48 2.88 -2.22
CA LEU A 107 -16.15 2.38 -1.02
C LEU A 107 -17.58 2.96 -0.88
N PRO A 108 -18.48 2.70 -1.83
CA PRO A 108 -19.78 3.35 -1.88
C PRO A 108 -20.72 3.01 -0.72
N GLU A 109 -20.55 1.82 -0.14
CA GLU A 109 -21.34 1.35 1.00
C GLU A 109 -20.76 1.77 2.36
N ALA A 110 -19.65 2.52 2.39
CA ALA A 110 -19.07 2.98 3.65
C ALA A 110 -19.97 4.01 4.35
N GLU A 111 -20.22 3.77 5.65
CA GLU A 111 -21.01 4.66 6.49
C GLU A 111 -20.33 6.02 6.70
N GLU A 112 -19.01 6.01 6.91
CA GLU A 112 -18.22 7.22 7.06
C GLU A 112 -17.71 7.71 5.71
N ARG A 113 -17.89 9.00 5.45
CA ARG A 113 -17.55 9.64 4.17
C ARG A 113 -16.84 10.97 4.37
N ILE A 114 -15.99 11.32 3.43
CA ILE A 114 -15.27 12.60 3.40
C ILE A 114 -15.59 13.38 2.12
N PRO A 115 -15.94 14.68 2.21
CA PRO A 115 -16.17 15.51 1.04
C PRO A 115 -14.86 16.14 0.55
N VAL A 116 -14.55 16.06 -0.76
CA VAL A 116 -13.36 16.67 -1.37
C VAL A 116 -13.61 18.06 -1.97
N LYS A 117 -14.82 18.32 -2.51
CA LYS A 117 -15.26 19.63 -3.03
C LYS A 117 -14.32 20.27 -4.07
N LEU A 118 -13.83 19.48 -5.02
CA LEU A 118 -12.96 19.96 -6.10
C LEU A 118 -13.71 20.81 -7.13
N HIS A 119 -15.04 20.70 -7.23
CA HIS A 119 -15.88 21.41 -8.18
C HIS A 119 -15.72 22.93 -8.14
N PHE A 120 -15.35 23.51 -6.98
CA PHE A 120 -15.07 24.94 -6.87
C PHE A 120 -13.90 25.42 -7.75
N PHE A 121 -13.03 24.52 -8.22
CA PHE A 121 -12.02 24.85 -9.23
C PHE A 121 -12.65 25.35 -10.54
N GLY A 122 -13.91 24.99 -10.81
CA GLY A 122 -14.67 25.45 -11.97
C GLY A 122 -15.08 26.92 -11.94
N ASP A 123 -14.86 27.64 -10.83
CA ASP A 123 -15.13 29.08 -10.68
C ASP A 123 -16.57 29.49 -11.11
N GLY A 124 -17.55 28.66 -10.77
CA GLY A 124 -18.97 28.87 -11.08
C GLY A 124 -19.42 28.34 -12.44
N TYR A 125 -18.53 27.70 -13.21
CA TYR A 125 -18.85 27.03 -14.48
C TYR A 125 -19.03 25.51 -14.33
N GLU A 126 -18.73 24.95 -13.16
CA GLU A 126 -19.00 23.56 -12.83
C GLU A 126 -20.50 23.23 -12.84
N TYR A 127 -20.83 21.98 -13.16
CA TYR A 127 -22.22 21.53 -13.18
C TYR A 127 -22.35 20.07 -12.76
N LYS A 128 -23.54 19.69 -12.27
CA LYS A 128 -23.82 18.30 -11.86
C LYS A 128 -24.02 17.39 -13.06
N LYS A 129 -23.48 16.18 -12.99
CA LYS A 129 -23.54 15.17 -14.04
C LYS A 129 -23.74 13.79 -13.42
N GLU A 130 -24.65 13.00 -13.97
CA GLU A 130 -24.81 11.61 -13.58
C GLU A 130 -23.99 10.70 -14.50
N VAL A 131 -23.23 9.77 -13.92
CA VAL A 131 -22.38 8.81 -14.66
C VAL A 131 -22.54 7.43 -14.04
N GLY A 132 -23.08 6.46 -14.79
CA GLY A 132 -23.29 5.10 -14.27
C GLY A 132 -24.15 5.05 -13.00
N GLY A 133 -25.13 5.96 -12.86
CA GLY A 133 -25.94 6.11 -11.64
C GLY A 133 -25.24 6.82 -10.47
N ARG A 134 -23.99 7.26 -10.65
CA ARG A 134 -23.21 8.05 -9.67
C ARG A 134 -23.45 9.54 -9.87
N GLN A 135 -23.65 10.27 -8.77
CA GLN A 135 -23.77 11.73 -8.81
C GLN A 135 -22.37 12.36 -8.78
N CYS A 136 -22.00 12.97 -9.90
CA CYS A 136 -20.69 13.58 -10.11
C CYS A 136 -20.81 15.09 -10.32
N TRP A 137 -19.68 15.77 -10.22
CA TRP A 137 -19.48 17.10 -10.79
C TRP A 137 -18.66 17.00 -12.07
N ALA A 138 -19.00 17.82 -13.05
CA ALA A 138 -18.19 18.10 -14.22
C ALA A 138 -17.56 19.49 -14.08
N ILE A 139 -16.25 19.56 -14.22
CA ILE A 139 -15.45 20.78 -14.11
C ILE A 139 -14.86 21.08 -15.49
N PRO A 140 -15.25 22.19 -16.14
CA PRO A 140 -14.64 22.61 -17.40
C PRO A 140 -13.15 22.92 -17.22
N ILE A 141 -12.29 22.24 -17.98
CA ILE A 141 -10.82 22.40 -17.98
C ILE A 141 -10.27 22.35 -19.41
N MET A 142 -8.96 22.56 -19.59
CA MET A 142 -8.37 22.69 -20.93
C MET A 142 -8.58 21.47 -21.84
N ASN A 143 -8.60 20.24 -21.31
CA ASN A 143 -8.83 19.03 -22.12
C ASN A 143 -10.33 18.67 -22.28
N GLY A 144 -11.24 19.55 -21.87
CA GLY A 144 -12.68 19.30 -21.86
C GLY A 144 -13.24 19.34 -20.43
N GLU A 145 -13.53 18.17 -19.87
CA GLU A 145 -14.15 18.05 -18.55
C GLU A 145 -13.34 17.11 -17.67
N TYR A 146 -13.08 17.52 -16.43
CA TYR A 146 -12.82 16.58 -15.34
C TYR A 146 -14.15 16.18 -14.73
N VAL A 147 -14.37 14.88 -14.54
CA VAL A 147 -15.60 14.35 -13.95
C VAL A 147 -15.25 13.58 -12.69
N GLY A 148 -15.96 13.82 -11.59
CA GLY A 148 -15.71 13.06 -10.37
C GLY A 148 -16.85 13.09 -9.36
N GLU A 149 -17.00 11.99 -8.63
CA GLU A 149 -17.70 12.00 -7.34
C GLU A 149 -16.94 12.88 -6.34
N GLU A 150 -17.63 13.39 -5.32
CA GLU A 150 -17.03 14.29 -4.34
C GLU A 150 -17.15 13.87 -2.89
N ASP A 151 -17.96 12.85 -2.61
CA ASP A 151 -18.02 12.22 -1.30
C ASP A 151 -17.40 10.84 -1.45
N PHE A 152 -16.30 10.60 -0.74
CA PHE A 152 -15.56 9.33 -0.78
C PHE A 152 -15.74 8.56 0.52
N GLY A 153 -16.00 7.26 0.42
CA GLY A 153 -16.07 6.37 1.56
C GLY A 153 -14.72 6.23 2.27
N ILE A 154 -14.76 6.11 3.59
CA ILE A 154 -13.59 5.81 4.42
C ILE A 154 -13.91 4.68 5.40
N VAL A 155 -12.94 3.81 5.62
CA VAL A 155 -13.04 2.68 6.56
C VAL A 155 -11.85 2.67 7.51
N LYS A 156 -12.03 2.00 8.65
CA LYS A 156 -10.91 1.66 9.54
C LYS A 156 -10.22 0.43 8.97
N GLY A 157 -9.02 0.62 8.45
CA GLY A 157 -8.21 -0.46 7.90
C GLY A 157 -7.04 -0.83 8.80
N VAL A 158 -6.13 -1.61 8.21
CA VAL A 158 -4.93 -2.13 8.85
C VAL A 158 -3.71 -1.65 8.06
N ALA A 159 -2.71 -1.12 8.75
CA ALA A 159 -1.43 -0.72 8.17
C ALA A 159 -0.27 -1.51 8.78
N GLY A 160 0.74 -1.84 7.98
CA GLY A 160 1.95 -2.48 8.50
C GLY A 160 1.89 -4.01 8.64
N GLY A 161 0.93 -4.69 7.99
CA GLY A 161 1.07 -6.13 7.78
C GLY A 161 2.36 -6.39 7.01
N ASN A 162 3.17 -7.37 7.41
CA ASN A 162 4.50 -7.50 6.82
C ASN A 162 5.08 -8.91 6.88
N PHE A 163 6.07 -9.16 6.03
CA PHE A 163 6.95 -10.32 6.15
C PHE A 163 8.31 -10.01 5.55
N PHE A 164 9.32 -10.72 6.03
CA PHE A 164 10.72 -10.60 5.62
C PHE A 164 11.10 -11.78 4.75
N ILE A 165 11.78 -11.50 3.64
CA ILE A 165 12.30 -12.47 2.69
C ILE A 165 13.82 -12.49 2.81
N MET A 166 14.37 -13.61 3.26
CA MET A 166 15.81 -13.75 3.48
C MET A 166 16.43 -14.70 2.46
N GLY A 167 17.36 -14.16 1.67
CA GLY A 167 18.01 -14.88 0.58
C GLY A 167 19.51 -15.08 0.79
N GLU A 168 20.04 -16.12 0.15
CA GLU A 168 21.48 -16.42 0.12
C GLU A 168 22.30 -15.32 -0.59
N ASN A 169 21.63 -14.47 -1.38
CA ASN A 169 22.19 -13.32 -2.06
C ASN A 169 21.10 -12.27 -2.34
N GLN A 170 21.52 -11.06 -2.71
CA GLN A 170 20.62 -9.93 -2.96
C GLN A 170 19.63 -10.16 -4.09
N MET A 171 20.07 -10.80 -5.18
CA MET A 171 19.21 -11.03 -6.34
C MET A 171 18.11 -12.05 -6.04
N ALA A 172 18.44 -13.14 -5.33
CA ALA A 172 17.44 -14.12 -4.90
C ALA A 172 16.36 -13.48 -4.01
N ALA A 173 16.78 -12.68 -3.01
CA ALA A 173 15.85 -11.98 -2.14
C ALA A 173 14.99 -10.95 -2.90
N LEU A 174 15.57 -10.19 -3.82
CA LEU A 174 14.84 -9.18 -4.61
C LEU A 174 13.86 -9.82 -5.60
N MET A 175 14.26 -10.88 -6.30
CA MET A 175 13.36 -11.60 -7.21
C MET A 175 12.18 -12.22 -6.47
N ALA A 176 12.40 -12.73 -5.26
CA ALA A 176 11.34 -13.23 -4.40
C ALA A 176 10.42 -12.10 -3.89
N ALA A 177 10.97 -10.95 -3.55
CA ALA A 177 10.20 -9.76 -3.19
C ALA A 177 9.33 -9.26 -4.36
N GLN A 178 9.88 -9.21 -5.57
CA GLN A 178 9.12 -8.87 -6.78
C GLN A 178 7.97 -9.87 -7.01
N ALA A 179 8.27 -11.17 -6.97
CA ALA A 179 7.24 -12.21 -7.13
C ALA A 179 6.13 -12.11 -6.07
N ALA A 180 6.48 -11.70 -4.85
CA ALA A 180 5.50 -11.46 -3.80
C ALA A 180 4.62 -10.25 -4.09
N VAL A 181 5.20 -9.11 -4.49
CA VAL A 181 4.44 -7.90 -4.86
C VAL A 181 3.52 -8.19 -6.04
N ASP A 182 4.00 -8.89 -7.06
CA ASP A 182 3.20 -9.27 -8.23
C ASP A 182 1.99 -10.15 -7.84
N ALA A 183 2.17 -11.07 -6.88
CA ALA A 183 1.08 -11.88 -6.35
C ALA A 183 0.10 -11.05 -5.50
N ILE A 184 0.61 -10.13 -4.68
CA ILE A 184 -0.20 -9.23 -3.84
C ILE A 184 -1.05 -8.28 -4.68
N ALA A 185 -0.56 -7.83 -5.84
CA ALA A 185 -1.31 -6.95 -6.75
C ALA A 185 -2.60 -7.59 -7.32
N SER A 186 -2.80 -8.90 -7.10
CA SER A 186 -4.05 -9.60 -7.44
C SER A 186 -5.04 -9.68 -6.27
N VAL A 187 -4.67 -9.20 -5.07
CA VAL A 187 -5.53 -9.19 -3.88
C VAL A 187 -6.21 -7.82 -3.79
N CYS A 188 -7.53 -7.82 -3.85
CA CYS A 188 -8.34 -6.60 -3.75
C CYS A 188 -8.24 -6.00 -2.35
N GLY A 189 -8.32 -4.67 -2.25
CA GLY A 189 -8.38 -3.98 -0.96
C GLY A 189 -7.06 -3.89 -0.19
N VAL A 190 -5.91 -4.14 -0.83
CA VAL A 190 -4.57 -3.94 -0.24
C VAL A 190 -3.64 -3.14 -1.14
N ILE A 191 -2.59 -2.58 -0.55
CA ILE A 191 -1.48 -1.94 -1.26
C ILE A 191 -0.13 -2.33 -0.66
N THR A 192 0.93 -2.20 -1.44
CA THR A 192 2.31 -2.20 -0.96
C THR A 192 2.92 -0.80 -1.20
N SER A 193 2.96 0.03 -0.15
CA SER A 193 3.19 1.49 -0.25
C SER A 193 4.65 1.88 -0.55
N PHE A 194 5.61 0.98 -0.36
CA PHE A 194 7.02 1.25 -0.56
C PHE A 194 7.43 1.25 -2.04
N PRO A 195 8.63 1.76 -2.41
CA PRO A 195 9.06 1.82 -3.80
C PRO A 195 9.08 0.43 -4.44
N GLY A 196 8.26 0.23 -5.48
CA GLY A 196 8.06 -1.08 -6.11
C GLY A 196 7.41 -2.13 -5.19
N GLY A 197 6.78 -1.69 -4.10
CA GLY A 197 6.18 -2.55 -3.07
C GLY A 197 7.18 -3.14 -2.06
N ILE A 198 8.45 -2.72 -2.09
CA ILE A 198 9.55 -3.42 -1.41
C ILE A 198 10.30 -2.48 -0.46
N VAL A 199 10.48 -2.90 0.79
CA VAL A 199 11.33 -2.26 1.79
C VAL A 199 12.73 -2.83 1.73
N ALA A 200 13.71 -2.00 1.37
CA ALA A 200 15.13 -2.36 1.38
C ALA A 200 15.85 -2.01 2.71
N SER A 201 15.27 -1.13 3.52
CA SER A 201 15.95 -0.52 4.66
C SER A 201 15.76 -1.27 5.98
N GLY A 202 14.52 -1.66 6.29
CA GLY A 202 14.11 -2.18 7.60
C GLY A 202 14.33 -1.16 8.73
N SER A 203 13.39 -1.06 9.68
CA SER A 203 13.55 -0.11 10.79
C SER A 203 13.18 -0.69 12.14
N LYS A 204 13.72 -0.07 13.19
CA LYS A 204 13.28 -0.23 14.58
C LYS A 204 12.86 1.13 15.13
N VAL A 205 11.98 1.09 16.12
CA VAL A 205 11.56 2.29 16.86
C VAL A 205 12.76 2.89 17.61
N GLY A 206 12.93 4.20 17.43
CA GLY A 206 13.98 4.98 18.09
C GLY A 206 15.40 4.68 17.59
N SER A 207 16.39 5.04 18.42
CA SER A 207 17.79 4.77 18.17
C SER A 207 18.57 4.54 19.48
N ASN A 208 19.45 3.54 19.46
CA ASN A 208 20.34 3.24 20.59
C ASN A 208 21.32 4.40 20.85
N LYS A 209 21.84 5.03 19.79
CA LYS A 209 22.85 6.09 19.85
C LYS A 209 22.28 7.50 19.70
N TYR A 210 21.39 7.72 18.72
CA TYR A 210 20.92 9.06 18.34
C TYR A 210 19.50 9.32 18.87
N LYS A 211 19.39 9.75 20.13
CA LYS A 211 18.10 9.83 20.86
C LYS A 211 17.04 10.76 20.26
N PHE A 212 17.42 11.63 19.32
CA PHE A 212 16.48 12.49 18.59
C PHE A 212 15.79 11.79 17.40
N MET A 213 16.24 10.60 17.01
CA MET A 213 15.67 9.85 15.89
C MET A 213 14.42 9.07 16.34
N SER A 214 13.31 9.22 15.62
CA SER A 214 12.08 8.44 15.82
C SER A 214 12.19 7.00 15.33
N ALA A 215 13.01 6.75 14.32
CA ALA A 215 13.32 5.43 13.78
C ALA A 215 14.79 5.35 13.33
N SER A 216 15.36 4.15 13.32
CA SER A 216 16.68 3.88 12.76
C SER A 216 16.73 2.47 12.17
N THR A 217 17.80 2.12 11.45
CA THR A 217 18.00 0.76 10.92
C THR A 217 17.80 -0.29 12.01
N ASN A 218 17.21 -1.43 11.67
CA ASN A 218 17.11 -2.57 12.57
C ASN A 218 18.35 -3.44 12.46
N GLU A 219 19.38 -3.12 13.25
CA GLU A 219 20.69 -3.77 13.19
C GLU A 219 20.64 -5.30 13.34
N LYS A 220 19.61 -5.82 14.03
CA LYS A 220 19.43 -7.27 14.21
C LYS A 220 19.17 -7.99 12.89
N TYR A 221 18.61 -7.30 11.90
CA TYR A 221 18.32 -7.83 10.56
C TYR A 221 19.25 -7.24 9.49
N CYS A 222 20.42 -6.70 9.86
CA CYS A 222 21.41 -6.21 8.89
C CYS A 222 22.44 -7.30 8.57
N PRO A 223 22.45 -7.90 7.36
CA PRO A 223 23.36 -9.00 7.04
C PRO A 223 24.85 -8.63 7.15
N THR A 224 25.19 -7.37 6.86
CA THR A 224 26.57 -6.84 6.98
C THR A 224 27.05 -6.68 8.43
N LEU A 225 26.14 -6.73 9.39
CA LEU A 225 26.41 -6.57 10.82
C LEU A 225 26.23 -7.87 11.61
N ARG A 226 25.94 -8.99 10.94
CA ARG A 226 25.65 -10.28 11.59
C ARG A 226 26.69 -10.69 12.63
N GLU A 227 27.98 -10.55 12.31
CA GLU A 227 29.08 -10.91 13.22
C GLU A 227 29.41 -9.81 14.27
N GLN A 228 28.82 -8.62 14.13
CA GLN A 228 29.07 -7.46 15.01
C GLN A 228 27.95 -7.26 16.04
N VAL A 229 26.74 -7.70 15.74
CA VAL A 229 25.55 -7.58 16.61
C VAL A 229 25.35 -8.90 17.33
N GLU A 230 25.58 -8.92 18.65
CA GLU A 230 25.56 -10.14 19.48
C GLU A 230 24.24 -10.92 19.39
N ASP A 231 23.11 -10.22 19.27
CA ASP A 231 21.77 -10.77 19.15
C ASP A 231 21.20 -10.63 17.73
N SER A 232 22.05 -10.77 16.71
CA SER A 232 21.61 -10.77 15.32
C SER A 232 20.57 -11.86 15.06
N LEU A 233 19.52 -11.48 14.33
CA LEU A 233 18.45 -12.35 13.86
C LEU A 233 18.63 -12.74 12.39
N VAL A 234 19.81 -12.48 11.81
CA VAL A 234 20.15 -12.91 10.44
C VAL A 234 20.61 -14.38 10.47
N PRO A 235 19.88 -15.32 9.85
CA PRO A 235 20.27 -16.72 9.79
C PRO A 235 21.61 -16.93 9.08
N GLU A 236 22.24 -18.08 9.32
CA GLU A 236 23.45 -18.46 8.60
C GLU A 236 23.22 -18.57 7.10
N GLY A 237 24.17 -18.08 6.30
CA GLY A 237 24.09 -18.10 4.84
C GLY A 237 23.27 -16.97 4.21
N VAL A 238 22.44 -16.25 4.99
CA VAL A 238 21.67 -15.10 4.50
C VAL A 238 22.57 -13.89 4.25
N LYS A 239 22.47 -13.30 3.05
CA LYS A 239 23.27 -12.13 2.65
C LYS A 239 22.42 -10.91 2.30
N ALA A 240 21.11 -11.09 2.13
CA ALA A 240 20.19 -10.00 1.86
C ALA A 240 18.81 -10.30 2.43
N ILE A 241 18.15 -9.24 2.88
CA ILE A 241 16.79 -9.29 3.43
C ILE A 241 16.01 -8.14 2.78
N TYR A 242 14.82 -8.45 2.28
CA TYR A 242 13.82 -7.47 1.90
C TYR A 242 12.57 -7.67 2.74
N GLU A 243 11.86 -6.59 3.03
CA GLU A 243 10.59 -6.61 3.73
C GLU A 243 9.49 -6.19 2.75
N ILE A 244 8.33 -6.83 2.84
CA ILE A 244 7.10 -6.39 2.18
C ILE A 244 6.19 -5.83 3.26
N VAL A 245 5.72 -4.59 3.08
CA VAL A 245 4.74 -3.94 3.96
C VAL A 245 3.42 -3.79 3.20
N ILE A 246 2.34 -4.16 3.86
CA ILE A 246 0.99 -4.26 3.31
C ILE A 246 0.04 -3.47 4.20
N ASP A 247 -0.67 -2.55 3.56
CA ASP A 247 -1.83 -1.87 4.13
C ASP A 247 -3.09 -2.36 3.44
N GLY A 248 -4.21 -2.36 4.14
CA GLY A 248 -5.48 -2.82 3.57
C GLY A 248 -6.72 -2.27 4.25
N VAL A 249 -7.84 -2.45 3.58
CA VAL A 249 -9.17 -2.01 4.04
C VAL A 249 -9.67 -2.78 5.27
N ASP A 250 -9.16 -3.99 5.50
CA ASP A 250 -9.44 -4.83 6.67
C ASP A 250 -8.31 -5.84 6.94
N GLU A 251 -8.40 -6.56 8.07
CA GLU A 251 -7.40 -7.55 8.48
C GLU A 251 -7.41 -8.81 7.60
N GLU A 252 -8.56 -9.22 7.07
CA GLU A 252 -8.68 -10.43 6.24
C GLU A 252 -7.94 -10.25 4.92
N SER A 253 -8.10 -9.10 4.27
CA SER A 253 -7.42 -8.75 3.03
C SER A 253 -5.90 -8.68 3.23
N VAL A 254 -5.44 -8.11 4.34
CA VAL A 254 -3.99 -8.09 4.68
C VAL A 254 -3.45 -9.50 4.92
N LYS A 255 -4.21 -10.38 5.60
CA LYS A 255 -3.83 -11.79 5.78
C LYS A 255 -3.75 -12.54 4.46
N GLU A 256 -4.72 -12.34 3.57
CA GLU A 256 -4.73 -12.93 2.23
C GLU A 256 -3.50 -12.48 1.43
N ALA A 257 -3.20 -11.18 1.44
CA ALA A 257 -2.03 -10.61 0.77
C ALA A 257 -0.72 -11.17 1.33
N MET A 258 -0.58 -11.26 2.66
CA MET A 258 0.59 -11.90 3.29
C MET A 258 0.72 -13.36 2.86
N SER A 259 -0.39 -14.11 2.83
CA SER A 259 -0.40 -15.51 2.38
C SER A 259 0.04 -15.65 0.92
N ALA A 260 -0.53 -14.84 0.02
CA ALA A 260 -0.18 -14.84 -1.40
C ALA A 260 1.29 -14.49 -1.62
N GLY A 261 1.76 -13.42 -0.97
CA GLY A 261 3.14 -12.95 -1.07
C GLY A 261 4.16 -13.97 -0.58
N VAL A 262 3.95 -14.57 0.61
CA VAL A 262 4.84 -15.59 1.16
C VAL A 262 4.86 -16.85 0.29
N LYS A 263 3.69 -17.33 -0.16
CA LYS A 263 3.58 -18.51 -1.04
C LYS A 263 4.27 -18.28 -2.39
N ALA A 264 4.28 -17.06 -2.91
CA ALA A 264 4.99 -16.70 -4.14
C ALA A 264 6.51 -16.59 -3.91
N ALA A 265 6.95 -15.88 -2.87
CA ALA A 265 8.35 -15.67 -2.53
C ALA A 265 9.10 -17.00 -2.34
N THR A 266 8.49 -17.96 -1.63
CA THR A 266 9.08 -19.28 -1.32
C THR A 266 9.30 -20.18 -2.54
N ARG A 267 8.80 -19.81 -3.72
CA ARG A 267 9.05 -20.55 -4.97
C ARG A 267 10.35 -20.13 -5.66
N VAL A 268 10.96 -19.01 -5.23
CA VAL A 268 12.17 -18.48 -5.84
C VAL A 268 13.41 -19.19 -5.26
N PRO A 269 14.27 -19.80 -6.12
CA PRO A 269 15.50 -20.42 -5.65
C PRO A 269 16.42 -19.44 -4.91
N GLY A 270 17.02 -19.91 -3.81
CA GLY A 270 17.93 -19.12 -2.98
C GLY A 270 17.24 -18.33 -1.87
N VAL A 271 15.92 -18.38 -1.76
CA VAL A 271 15.20 -17.99 -0.53
C VAL A 271 15.35 -19.11 0.49
N VAL A 272 15.73 -18.77 1.71
CA VAL A 272 16.04 -19.77 2.76
C VAL A 272 15.23 -19.58 4.02
N PHE A 273 14.72 -18.37 4.27
CA PHE A 273 13.98 -18.06 5.49
C PHE A 273 12.92 -16.97 5.24
N ILE A 274 11.74 -17.15 5.84
CA ILE A 274 10.68 -16.14 5.95
C ILE A 274 10.44 -15.85 7.43
N SER A 275 10.39 -14.57 7.79
CA SER A 275 10.03 -14.09 9.13
C SER A 275 9.08 -12.90 9.01
N ALA A 276 8.78 -12.23 10.13
CA ALA A 276 7.98 -11.02 10.17
C ALA A 276 8.43 -10.10 11.30
N GLY A 277 8.21 -8.79 11.11
CA GLY A 277 8.48 -7.74 12.07
C GLY A 277 7.34 -7.56 13.07
N ASN A 278 7.69 -7.52 14.35
CA ASN A 278 6.80 -7.12 15.44
C ASN A 278 7.53 -6.32 16.52
N PHE A 279 6.77 -5.78 17.47
CA PHE A 279 7.24 -4.93 18.57
C PHE A 279 6.94 -5.56 19.94
N GLY A 280 6.94 -6.91 19.99
CA GLY A 280 6.64 -7.68 21.19
C GLY A 280 5.17 -7.64 21.61
N GLY A 281 4.26 -7.20 20.72
CA GLY A 281 2.82 -7.18 20.95
C GLY A 281 2.36 -6.03 21.83
N ASN A 282 3.16 -4.95 21.91
CA ASN A 282 2.93 -3.83 22.81
C ASN A 282 2.46 -2.55 22.09
N LEU A 283 2.48 -2.52 20.75
CA LEU A 283 2.17 -1.31 19.98
C LEU A 283 0.92 -1.50 19.10
N GLY A 284 0.90 -2.55 18.28
CA GLY A 284 -0.16 -2.85 17.34
C GLY A 284 -1.17 -3.86 17.92
N PRO A 285 -2.48 -3.65 17.73
CA PRO A 285 -3.51 -4.58 18.21
C PRO A 285 -3.65 -5.82 17.31
N PHE A 286 -3.18 -5.76 16.06
CA PHE A 286 -3.28 -6.85 15.09
C PHE A 286 -2.03 -7.71 15.15
N LYS A 287 -2.20 -9.02 15.30
CA LYS A 287 -1.12 -10.02 15.27
C LYS A 287 -1.43 -11.04 14.20
N ILE A 288 -0.69 -10.99 13.10
CA ILE A 288 -0.87 -11.89 11.97
C ILE A 288 0.21 -12.97 12.03
N GLU A 289 -0.16 -14.12 12.58
CA GLU A 289 0.73 -15.27 12.77
C GLU A 289 1.11 -15.89 11.41
N LEU A 290 2.41 -16.06 11.14
CA LEU A 290 2.87 -16.60 9.85
C LEU A 290 2.39 -18.02 9.60
N LYS A 291 2.28 -18.83 10.66
CA LYS A 291 1.79 -20.21 10.59
C LYS A 291 0.33 -20.30 10.10
N ASP A 292 -0.47 -19.26 10.31
CA ASP A 292 -1.90 -19.25 9.95
C ASP A 292 -2.10 -18.84 8.47
N LEU A 293 -1.01 -18.54 7.74
CA LEU A 293 -1.05 -18.16 6.32
C LEU A 293 -1.08 -19.37 5.37
N PHE A 294 -0.99 -20.60 5.87
CA PHE A 294 -0.79 -21.81 5.06
C PHE A 294 -1.99 -22.75 5.06
#